data_AF-A0A8H6AE35-F1
#
_entry.id   AF-A0A8H6AE35-F1
#
_cell.length_a   1.000
_cell.length_b   1.000
_cell.length_c   1.000
_cell.angle_alpha   90.00
_cell.angle_beta   90.00
_cell.angle_gamma   90.00
#
_symmetry.space_group_name_H-M   'P 1'
#
loop_
_entity.id
_entity.type
_entity.pdbx_description
1 polymer ?
#
loop_
_entity_poly.entity_id
_entity_poly.type
_entity_poly.pdbx_seq_one_letter_code
_entity_poly.pdbx_strand_id
1 'polypeptide(L)'
;MSEATLTVRRSYAELYAHAALNSIENWTDLPELPTPAMDLTGGSPRWSSLHPSAPLKLESVVALVLLGVYEYCQRGNFSKMRSRANKALATAVDLPLYIANLEGSRCSDAQSRAW
;
A
#
# COMPACT_ATOMS: atom_id res chain seq x y z
N MET A 1 -9.58 27.10 6.49
CA MET A 1 -8.22 26.53 6.46
C MET A 1 -7.30 27.52 5.79
N SER A 2 -6.11 27.80 6.34
CA SER A 2 -5.17 28.76 5.75
C SER A 2 -4.53 28.19 4.48
N GLU A 3 -4.27 29.03 3.47
CA GLU A 3 -3.62 28.64 2.21
C GLU A 3 -2.29 27.90 2.45
N ALA A 4 -1.50 28.35 3.43
CA ALA A 4 -0.27 27.69 3.84
C ALA A 4 -0.50 26.21 4.25
N THR A 5 -1.60 25.92 4.95
CA THR A 5 -1.91 24.55 5.38
C THR A 5 -2.32 23.65 4.21
N LEU A 6 -2.94 24.20 3.17
CA LEU A 6 -3.30 23.47 1.96
C LEU A 6 -2.05 23.12 1.14
N THR A 7 -1.14 24.08 0.99
CA THR A 7 0.12 23.90 0.26
C THR A 7 0.99 22.82 0.91
N VAL A 8 1.10 22.85 2.25
CA VAL A 8 1.85 21.82 3.00
C VAL A 8 1.20 20.44 2.83
N ARG A 9 -0.12 20.32 2.99
CA ARG A 9 -0.80 19.03 2.78
C ARG A 9 -0.57 18.48 1.38
N ARG A 10 -0.58 19.35 0.37
CA ARG A 10 -0.33 18.95 -1.02
C ARG A 10 1.11 18.48 -1.22
N SER A 11 2.10 19.16 -0.65
CA SER A 11 3.50 18.74 -0.80
C SER A 11 3.76 17.38 -0.16
N TYR A 12 3.23 17.14 1.05
CA TYR A 12 3.32 15.84 1.70
C TYR A 12 2.58 14.74 0.91
N ALA A 13 1.39 15.03 0.37
CA ALA A 13 0.66 14.07 -0.45
C ALA A 13 1.47 13.66 -1.70
N GLU A 14 2.16 14.60 -2.35
CA GLU A 14 3.06 14.27 -3.45
C GLU A 14 4.26 13.46 -2.96
N LEU A 15 4.90 13.85 -1.86
CA LEU A 15 6.05 13.14 -1.29
C LEU A 15 5.70 11.67 -0.99
N TYR A 16 4.57 11.43 -0.33
CA TYR A 16 4.10 10.08 -0.02
C TYR A 16 3.75 9.29 -1.28
N ALA A 17 3.21 9.94 -2.32
CA ALA A 17 2.95 9.27 -3.59
C ALA A 17 4.26 8.78 -4.23
N HIS A 18 5.30 9.61 -4.25
CA HIS A 18 6.61 9.22 -4.78
C HIS A 18 7.24 8.11 -3.94
N ALA A 19 7.16 8.20 -2.61
CA ALA A 19 7.68 7.15 -1.73
C ALA A 19 6.98 5.81 -1.95
N ALA A 20 5.64 5.80 -2.11
CA ALA A 20 4.88 4.59 -2.38
C ALA A 20 5.24 3.97 -3.74
N LEU A 21 5.40 4.79 -4.78
CA LEU A 21 5.81 4.34 -6.11
C LEU A 21 7.23 3.75 -6.10
N ASN A 22 8.18 4.45 -5.50
CA ASN A 22 9.56 3.97 -5.35
C ASN A 22 9.62 2.67 -4.54
N SER A 23 8.78 2.55 -3.51
CA SER A 23 8.66 1.30 -2.76
C SER A 23 8.22 0.16 -3.66
N ILE A 24 7.20 0.35 -4.50
CA ILE A 24 6.71 -0.66 -5.46
C ILE A 24 7.80 -1.08 -6.45
N GLU A 25 8.56 -0.12 -6.96
CA GLU A 25 9.67 -0.40 -7.90
C GLU A 25 10.78 -1.22 -7.25
N ASN A 26 11.02 -1.03 -5.95
CA ASN A 26 12.04 -1.75 -5.18
C ASN A 26 11.51 -3.06 -4.56
N TRP A 27 10.32 -3.53 -4.93
CA TRP A 27 9.76 -4.77 -4.37
C TRP A 27 10.52 -6.03 -4.77
N THR A 28 11.31 -5.97 -5.83
CA THR A 28 12.21 -7.05 -6.26
C THR A 28 13.29 -7.32 -5.23
N ASP A 29 13.70 -6.29 -4.48
CA ASP A 29 14.68 -6.39 -3.39
C ASP A 29 14.04 -6.83 -2.07
N LEU A 30 12.70 -6.81 -1.99
CA LEU A 30 11.96 -7.25 -0.81
C LEU A 30 11.68 -8.74 -0.86
N PRO A 31 11.71 -9.43 0.29
CA PRO A 31 11.37 -10.84 0.33
C PRO A 31 9.95 -11.08 -0.19
N GLU A 32 9.73 -12.27 -0.75
CA GLU A 32 8.43 -12.72 -1.21
C GLU A 32 7.41 -12.73 -0.06
N LEU A 33 6.11 -12.63 -0.40
CA LEU A 33 5.05 -12.54 0.63
C LEU A 33 5.15 -13.75 1.59
N PRO A 34 4.97 -13.54 2.90
CA PRO A 34 5.06 -14.62 3.87
C PRO A 34 4.00 -15.69 3.58
N THR A 35 4.45 -16.93 3.39
CA THR A 35 3.61 -18.13 3.43
C THR A 35 3.48 -18.61 4.88
N PRO A 36 2.35 -19.21 5.28
CA PRO A 36 2.09 -19.59 6.68
C PRO A 36 3.12 -20.57 7.27
N ALA A 37 3.87 -21.29 6.44
CA ALA A 37 4.90 -22.23 6.88
C ALA A 37 6.23 -21.58 7.31
N MET A 38 6.45 -20.29 7.01
CA MET A 38 7.76 -19.64 7.14
C MET A 38 7.92 -18.75 8.39
N ASP A 39 6.90 -18.71 9.26
CA ASP A 39 6.73 -17.68 10.31
C ASP A 39 7.49 -17.97 11.63
N LEU A 40 8.41 -18.95 11.66
CA LEU A 40 9.06 -19.40 12.90
C LEU A 40 10.50 -18.91 13.11
N THR A 41 11.11 -18.22 12.13
CA THR A 41 12.50 -17.78 12.25
C THR A 41 12.64 -16.28 12.00
N GLY A 42 12.47 -15.50 13.07
CA GLY A 42 13.21 -14.27 13.38
C GLY A 42 13.14 -13.09 12.38
N GLY A 43 12.47 -12.01 12.80
CA GLY A 43 12.93 -10.62 12.59
C GLY A 43 13.20 -10.14 11.16
N SER A 44 12.48 -10.66 10.15
CA SER A 44 12.68 -10.24 8.75
C SER A 44 11.84 -9.00 8.40
N PRO A 45 12.31 -8.08 7.52
CA PRO A 45 11.58 -6.87 7.06
C PRO A 45 10.40 -7.20 6.11
N ARG A 46 9.66 -8.27 6.41
CA ARG A 46 8.53 -8.78 5.60
C ARG A 46 7.19 -8.22 6.04
N TRP A 47 7.13 -7.75 7.28
CA TRP A 47 5.91 -7.30 7.94
C TRP A 47 5.91 -5.78 8.09
N SER A 48 4.73 -5.21 7.98
CA SER A 48 4.46 -3.80 8.16
C SER A 48 4.82 -3.36 9.58
N SER A 49 5.39 -2.16 9.70
CA SER A 49 5.59 -1.51 11.00
C SER A 49 4.27 -0.97 11.59
N LEU A 50 3.27 -0.77 10.73
CA LEU A 50 1.94 -0.28 11.10
C LEU A 50 1.06 -1.39 11.65
N HIS A 51 1.18 -2.61 11.11
CA HIS A 51 0.43 -3.76 11.60
C HIS A 51 1.24 -5.06 11.49
N PRO A 52 1.51 -5.77 12.60
CA PRO A 52 2.35 -6.98 12.61
C PRO A 52 1.85 -8.10 11.68
N SER A 53 0.55 -8.14 11.38
CA SER A 53 -0.06 -9.14 10.50
C SER A 53 -0.27 -8.68 9.06
N ALA A 54 0.23 -7.50 8.68
CA ALA A 54 0.12 -6.98 7.31
C ALA A 54 1.47 -7.11 6.58
N PRO A 55 1.53 -7.64 5.35
CA PRO A 55 2.76 -7.66 4.56
C PRO A 55 3.21 -6.24 4.24
N LEU A 56 4.52 -6.00 4.26
CA LEU A 56 5.10 -4.68 3.98
C LEU A 56 4.67 -4.13 2.60
N LYS A 57 4.53 -5.02 1.60
CA LYS A 57 4.10 -4.64 0.24
C LYS A 57 2.67 -4.07 0.19
N LEU A 58 1.80 -4.37 1.17
CA LEU A 58 0.45 -3.76 1.21
C LEU A 58 0.47 -2.29 1.58
N GLU A 59 1.47 -1.79 2.30
CA GLU A 59 1.53 -0.39 2.74
C GLU A 59 1.48 0.57 1.54
N SER A 60 2.25 0.27 0.49
CA SER A 60 2.31 1.10 -0.72
C SER A 60 1.00 1.07 -1.52
N VAL A 61 0.31 -0.07 -1.54
CA VAL A 61 -1.01 -0.19 -2.16
C VAL A 61 -2.04 0.67 -1.42
N VAL A 62 -2.13 0.51 -0.10
CA VAL A 62 -3.05 1.29 0.75
C VAL A 62 -2.73 2.79 0.69
N ALA A 63 -1.45 3.16 0.69
CA ALA A 63 -1.02 4.55 0.55
C ALA A 63 -1.50 5.17 -0.77
N LEU A 64 -1.35 4.46 -1.90
CA LEU A 64 -1.82 4.96 -3.20
C LEU A 64 -3.35 5.11 -3.25
N VAL A 65 -4.10 4.20 -2.64
CA VAL A 65 -5.58 4.31 -2.52
C VAL A 65 -5.97 5.55 -1.72
N LEU A 66 -5.39 5.74 -0.53
CA LEU A 66 -5.65 6.92 0.32
C LEU A 66 -5.27 8.22 -0.39
N LEU A 67 -4.15 8.23 -1.11
CA LEU A 67 -3.73 9.39 -1.90
C LEU A 67 -4.61 9.63 -3.12
N GLY A 68 -5.23 8.59 -3.69
CA GLY A 68 -6.26 8.72 -4.71
C GLY A 68 -7.52 9.39 -4.17
N VAL A 69 -8.00 8.95 -2.99
CA VAL A 69 -9.12 9.58 -2.27
C VAL A 69 -8.83 11.04 -1.96
N TYR A 70 -7.61 11.36 -1.51
CA TYR A 70 -7.18 12.73 -1.29
C TYR A 70 -7.28 13.60 -2.56
N GLU A 71 -6.81 13.11 -3.72
CA GLU A 71 -6.92 13.87 -4.97
C GLU A 71 -8.36 14.13 -5.39
N TYR A 72 -9.25 13.17 -5.15
CA TYR A 72 -10.66 13.34 -5.43
C TYR A 72 -11.32 14.32 -4.46
N CYS A 73 -11.28 14.02 -3.16
CA CYS A 73 -12.02 14.77 -2.13
C CYS A 73 -11.46 16.18 -1.89
N GLN A 74 -10.14 16.36 -1.93
CA GLN A 74 -9.50 17.62 -1.52
C GLN A 74 -9.04 18.48 -2.71
N ARG A 75 -8.80 17.86 -3.87
CA ARG A 75 -8.26 18.56 -5.05
C ARG A 75 -9.19 18.54 -6.26
N GLY A 76 -10.24 17.71 -6.27
CA GLY A 76 -11.09 17.50 -7.43
C GLY A 76 -10.32 16.98 -8.67
N ASN A 77 -9.13 16.41 -8.49
CA ASN A 77 -8.26 16.00 -9.59
C ASN A 77 -8.50 14.54 -9.97
N PHE A 78 -9.55 14.32 -10.77
CA PHE A 78 -9.96 13.00 -11.22
C PHE A 78 -8.89 12.24 -12.01
N SER A 79 -8.11 12.95 -12.82
CA SER A 79 -7.04 12.32 -13.62
C SER A 79 -5.97 11.72 -12.71
N LYS A 80 -5.52 12.50 -11.71
CA LYS A 80 -4.49 12.06 -10.76
C LYS A 80 -5.00 10.99 -9.80
N MET A 81 -6.24 11.11 -9.33
CA MET A 81 -6.91 10.05 -8.58
C MET A 81 -6.93 8.75 -9.37
N ARG A 82 -7.40 8.77 -10.62
CA ARG A 82 -7.49 7.57 -11.48
C ARG A 82 -6.13 6.94 -11.72
N SER A 83 -5.10 7.75 -11.99
CA SER A 83 -3.74 7.26 -12.16
C SER A 83 -3.23 6.52 -10.90
N ARG A 84 -3.43 7.10 -9.71
CA ARG A 84 -3.04 6.48 -8.44
C ARG A 84 -3.83 5.20 -8.15
N ALA A 85 -5.14 5.22 -8.36
CA ALA A 85 -6.01 4.06 -8.17
C ALA A 85 -5.68 2.92 -9.15
N ASN A 86 -5.44 3.23 -10.42
CA ASN A 86 -5.05 2.22 -11.42
C ASN A 86 -3.70 1.58 -11.07
N LYS A 87 -2.73 2.38 -10.60
CA LYS A 87 -1.44 1.83 -10.14
C LYS A 87 -1.65 0.93 -8.92
N ALA A 88 -2.42 1.37 -7.92
CA ALA A 88 -2.72 0.56 -6.75
C ALA A 88 -3.37 -0.78 -7.12
N LEU A 89 -4.36 -0.75 -8.02
CA LEU A 89 -5.06 -1.94 -8.49
C LEU A 89 -4.14 -2.89 -9.25
N ALA A 90 -3.39 -2.39 -10.25
CA ALA A 90 -2.45 -3.22 -11.01
C ALA A 90 -1.44 -3.88 -10.07
N THR A 91 -0.88 -3.09 -9.16
CA THR A 91 0.05 -3.56 -8.15
C THR A 91 -0.59 -4.59 -7.19
N ALA A 92 -1.85 -4.43 -6.80
CA ALA A 92 -2.56 -5.40 -5.96
C ALA A 92 -2.83 -6.72 -6.69
N VAL A 93 -3.12 -6.65 -8.00
CA VAL A 93 -3.30 -7.83 -8.87
C VAL A 93 -1.99 -8.59 -9.07
N ASP A 94 -0.88 -7.86 -9.21
CA ASP A 94 0.47 -8.45 -9.34
C ASP A 94 0.93 -9.11 -8.03
N LEU A 95 0.37 -8.72 -6.89
CA LEU A 95 0.59 -9.42 -5.63
C LEU A 95 -0.24 -10.71 -5.61
N PRO A 96 0.32 -11.87 -5.22
CA PRO A 96 -0.41 -13.12 -5.09
C PRO A 96 -1.33 -13.13 -3.85
N LEU A 97 -2.15 -12.08 -3.67
CA LEU A 97 -3.12 -11.94 -2.58
C LEU A 97 -4.19 -13.05 -2.62
N TYR A 98 -4.40 -13.69 -3.77
CA TYR A 98 -5.32 -14.82 -3.94
C TYR A 98 -5.01 -16.02 -3.04
N ILE A 99 -3.74 -16.24 -2.66
CA ILE A 99 -3.34 -17.38 -1.81
C ILE A 99 -3.73 -17.15 -0.34
N ALA A 100 -3.96 -15.90 0.06
CA ALA A 100 -4.29 -15.51 1.43
C ALA A 100 -5.62 -16.06 1.95
N ASN A 101 -6.60 -16.25 1.05
CA ASN A 101 -7.96 -16.63 1.41
C ASN A 101 -8.15 -18.15 1.54
N LEU A 102 -7.15 -18.97 1.20
CA LEU A 102 -7.36 -20.41 1.17
C LEU A 102 -7.29 -21.07 2.54
N GLU A 103 -6.45 -20.62 3.49
CA GLU A 103 -6.25 -21.37 4.74
C GLU A 103 -5.83 -20.48 5.90
N GLY A 104 -6.76 -20.14 6.80
CA GLY A 104 -6.50 -19.85 8.24
C GLY A 104 -5.38 -18.85 8.59
N SER A 105 -4.88 -18.07 7.64
CA SER A 105 -3.72 -17.20 7.78
C SER A 105 -4.12 -15.92 8.51
N ARG A 106 -3.35 -15.50 9.52
CA ARG A 106 -3.54 -14.20 10.23
C ARG A 106 -3.50 -12.98 9.30
N CYS A 107 -3.03 -13.17 8.07
CA CYS A 107 -2.85 -12.16 7.05
C CYS A 107 -4.12 -11.92 6.21
N SER A 108 -5.10 -12.84 6.26
CA SER A 108 -6.26 -12.84 5.36
C SER A 108 -7.13 -11.60 5.49
N ASP A 109 -7.34 -11.06 6.70
CA ASP A 109 -8.19 -9.88 6.90
C ASP A 109 -7.56 -8.59 6.34
N ALA A 110 -6.26 -8.37 6.59
CA ALA A 110 -5.55 -7.19 6.08
C ALA A 110 -5.46 -7.21 4.55
N GLN A 111 -5.20 -8.39 3.97
CA GLN A 111 -5.17 -8.59 2.52
C GLN A 111 -6.57 -8.43 1.90
N SER A 112 -7.61 -9.00 2.53
CA SER A 112 -8.99 -8.87 2.08
C SER A 112 -9.54 -7.44 2.18
N ARG A 113 -9.03 -6.62 3.11
CA ARG A 113 -9.42 -5.21 3.24
C ARG A 113 -8.67 -4.28 2.29
N ALA A 114 -7.47 -4.68 1.87
CA ALA A 114 -6.68 -3.96 0.90
C ALA A 114 -7.17 -4.19 -0.54
N TRP A 115 -7.74 -5.36 -0.81
CA TRP A 115 -8.51 -5.67 -2.01
C TRP A 115 -9.86 -4.95 -2.01
#